data_AF-A0A1D7XNK9-F1
#
_entry.id   AF-A0A1D7XNK9-F1
#
_cell.length_a   1.000
_cell.length_b   1.000
_cell.length_c   1.000
_cell.angle_alpha   90.00
_cell.angle_beta   90.00
_cell.angle_gamma   90.00
#
_symmetry.space_group_name_H-M   'P 1'
#
loop_
_entity.id
_entity.type
_entity.pdbx_description
1 polymer ?
#
loop_
_entity_poly.entity_id
_entity_poly.type
_entity_poly.pdbx_seq_one_letter_code
_entity_poly.pdbx_strand_id
1 'polypeptide(L)'
;MQKKESFNSLRYSIRSIEGNIKDEFLLNRTKRDRIKINDLDELKEALKREGYKISSFDDDKFKKELISILKVDNILVDHLYDNLNDPEITYKVYNIKDLIDYIKKMIIFENEHNKLCEKISKIKKLNIHRIEYEREPKSRDNVEHIIKVIKKTKKDVSEIIDEKDNRRLKNLEKEISKEYLYAKDIELLKKMLVIRNKNFKETYNVKSKIKTISIDVPKRIDYKCISSKKGSVEYHEYLSNNIPRIQRLIKNISKYIKVDEKEKSTFKINQSETLQDSINIAVATYDNKEFRAISGSNDIEEYCKVIPAEKAIFKSSKVNKLGDLGIGYNRVNDSEKKILEEIHRKIEAKSLNNEGNLILYTKHEPCPSCYYVIHQFCEKHPKIKVKVKYSKKYGE
;
A
#
# COMPACT_ATOMS: atom_id res chain seq x y z
N MET A 1 35.71 -7.04 3.36
CA MET A 1 35.41 -5.66 3.82
C MET A 1 34.90 -4.76 2.71
N GLN A 2 35.51 -4.74 1.51
CA GLN A 2 35.10 -3.89 0.37
C GLN A 2 33.62 -4.02 -0.09
N LYS A 3 33.01 -5.22 -0.06
CA LYS A 3 31.56 -5.36 -0.35
C LYS A 3 30.69 -4.53 0.60
N LYS A 4 31.04 -4.48 1.89
CA LYS A 4 30.24 -3.82 2.94
C LYS A 4 30.26 -2.28 2.84
N GLU A 5 31.34 -1.72 2.31
CA GLU A 5 31.50 -0.26 2.11
C GLU A 5 30.75 0.22 0.85
N SER A 6 30.75 -0.56 -0.23
CA SER A 6 29.91 -0.31 -1.41
C SER A 6 28.40 -0.31 -1.07
N PHE A 7 27.96 -1.19 -0.16
CA PHE A 7 26.58 -1.23 0.34
C PHE A 7 26.15 -0.01 1.15
N ASN A 8 27.07 0.65 1.87
CA ASN A 8 26.76 1.85 2.65
C ASN A 8 26.69 3.10 1.75
N SER A 9 27.46 3.14 0.67
CA SER A 9 27.38 4.21 -0.35
C SER A 9 26.02 4.21 -1.08
N LEU A 10 25.50 3.02 -1.45
CA LEU A 10 24.14 2.90 -2.01
C LEU A 10 23.07 3.38 -1.02
N ARG A 11 23.20 3.09 0.28
CA ARG A 11 22.25 3.53 1.32
C ARG A 11 22.16 5.05 1.46
N TYR A 12 23.26 5.78 1.29
CA TYR A 12 23.27 7.24 1.36
C TYR A 12 22.63 7.89 0.13
N SER A 13 22.81 7.32 -1.07
CA SER A 13 22.10 7.77 -2.28
C SER A 13 20.61 7.40 -2.29
N ILE A 14 20.20 6.36 -1.55
CA ILE A 14 18.79 5.93 -1.45
C ILE A 14 17.96 6.89 -0.59
N ARG A 15 18.53 7.53 0.44
CA ARG A 15 17.78 8.43 1.35
C ARG A 15 17.49 9.82 0.77
N SER A 16 18.26 10.30 -0.22
CA SER A 16 18.11 11.65 -0.76
C SER A 16 17.09 11.79 -1.89
N ILE A 17 16.57 10.68 -2.44
CA ILE A 17 15.74 10.68 -3.67
C ILE A 17 14.27 10.26 -3.41
N GLU A 18 13.91 9.83 -2.19
CA GLU A 18 12.54 9.45 -1.83
C GLU A 18 11.56 10.64 -1.69
N GLY A 19 12.04 11.88 -1.89
CA GLY A 19 11.22 13.09 -2.00
C GLY A 19 11.19 13.62 -3.44
N ASN A 20 9.99 13.72 -4.02
CA ASN A 20 9.63 14.59 -5.15
C ASN A 20 9.90 14.16 -6.62
N ILE A 21 9.91 12.87 -6.98
CA ILE A 21 9.94 12.50 -8.42
C ILE A 21 8.94 11.40 -8.76
N LYS A 22 7.64 11.63 -8.52
CA LYS A 22 6.61 10.71 -9.06
C LYS A 22 5.39 11.33 -9.76
N ASP A 23 5.08 12.61 -9.61
CA ASP A 23 3.71 13.05 -9.96
C ASP A 23 3.55 14.02 -11.16
N GLU A 24 4.60 14.57 -11.80
CA GLU A 24 4.39 15.52 -12.92
C GLU A 24 4.78 15.03 -14.33
N PHE A 25 5.70 14.07 -14.47
CA PHE A 25 6.25 13.70 -15.80
C PHE A 25 5.52 12.55 -16.54
N LEU A 26 4.53 11.91 -15.92
CA LEU A 26 3.86 10.71 -16.46
C LEU A 26 2.44 10.94 -16.99
N LEU A 27 1.86 12.13 -16.82
CA LEU A 27 0.41 12.33 -16.99
C LEU A 27 -0.11 12.36 -18.44
N ASN A 28 0.73 12.39 -19.48
CA ASN A 28 0.29 12.56 -20.88
C ASN A 28 0.96 11.64 -21.92
N ARG A 29 1.60 10.52 -21.54
CA ARG A 29 2.26 9.62 -22.52
C ARG A 29 1.37 8.46 -22.96
N THR A 30 1.24 8.26 -24.26
CA THR A 30 0.45 7.19 -24.89
C THR A 30 1.31 5.94 -25.14
N LYS A 31 0.66 4.79 -25.43
CA LYS A 31 1.36 3.55 -25.81
C LYS A 31 2.26 3.74 -27.06
N ARG A 32 1.96 4.72 -27.92
CA ARG A 32 2.68 4.99 -29.17
C ARG A 32 4.02 5.70 -28.93
N ASP A 33 4.19 6.32 -27.76
CA ASP A 33 5.39 7.11 -27.42
C ASP A 33 6.51 6.26 -26.82
N ARG A 34 6.36 4.93 -26.80
CA ARG A 34 7.32 4.01 -26.20
C ARG A 34 8.38 3.60 -27.22
N ILE A 35 9.63 3.72 -26.83
CA ILE A 35 10.76 3.16 -27.55
C ILE A 35 10.94 1.68 -27.16
N LYS A 36 11.47 0.90 -28.10
CA LYS A 36 11.88 -0.48 -27.91
C LYS A 36 13.40 -0.50 -27.92
N ILE A 37 13.99 -1.14 -26.93
CA ILE A 37 15.44 -1.32 -26.82
C ILE A 37 15.68 -2.82 -26.57
N ASN A 38 16.34 -3.47 -27.50
CA ASN A 38 16.65 -4.90 -27.50
C ASN A 38 18.13 -5.14 -27.20
N ASP A 39 18.99 -4.24 -27.66
CA ASP A 39 20.45 -4.41 -27.60
C ASP A 39 21.17 -3.08 -27.34
N LEU A 40 22.50 -3.14 -27.29
CA LEU A 40 23.37 -1.99 -27.04
C LEU A 40 23.38 -0.98 -28.20
N ASP A 41 23.13 -1.41 -29.44
CA ASP A 41 23.13 -0.52 -30.59
C ASP A 41 21.83 0.30 -30.63
N GLU A 42 20.68 -0.33 -30.37
CA GLU A 42 19.42 0.37 -30.16
C GLU A 42 19.50 1.34 -28.95
N LEU A 43 20.23 0.98 -27.89
CA LEU A 43 20.51 1.88 -26.78
C LEU A 43 21.33 3.10 -27.21
N LYS A 44 22.42 2.92 -27.97
CA LYS A 44 23.24 4.02 -28.50
C LYS A 44 22.41 4.96 -29.37
N GLU A 45 21.57 4.41 -30.25
CA GLU A 45 20.69 5.20 -31.11
C GLU A 45 19.63 5.96 -30.30
N ALA A 46 19.03 5.32 -29.30
CA ALA A 46 18.08 5.99 -28.40
C ALA A 46 18.74 7.14 -27.60
N LEU A 47 19.96 6.93 -27.11
CA LEU A 47 20.74 7.97 -26.43
C LEU A 47 21.04 9.16 -27.37
N LYS A 48 21.47 8.91 -28.62
CA LYS A 48 21.69 9.98 -29.60
C LYS A 48 20.41 10.76 -29.89
N ARG A 49 19.27 10.07 -30.05
CA ARG A 49 17.97 10.70 -30.28
C ARG A 49 17.53 11.59 -29.12
N GLU A 50 17.89 11.24 -27.89
CA GLU A 50 17.65 12.06 -26.70
C GLU A 50 18.68 13.19 -26.50
N GLY A 51 19.63 13.34 -27.44
CA GLY A 51 20.62 14.43 -27.43
C GLY A 51 21.87 14.15 -26.59
N TYR A 52 22.08 12.90 -26.15
CA TYR A 52 23.30 12.52 -25.44
C TYR A 52 24.49 12.44 -26.41
N LYS A 53 25.62 13.04 -26.00
CA LYS A 53 26.87 12.99 -26.76
C LYS A 53 27.61 11.69 -26.44
N ILE A 54 27.53 10.72 -27.35
CA ILE A 54 28.29 9.46 -27.28
C ILE A 54 29.43 9.56 -28.29
N SER A 55 30.65 9.30 -27.83
CA SER A 55 31.87 9.38 -28.65
C SER A 55 32.54 8.03 -28.87
N SER A 56 32.23 7.02 -28.04
CA SER A 56 32.95 5.75 -28.08
C SER A 56 32.21 4.64 -28.85
N PHE A 57 32.97 3.97 -29.73
CA PHE A 57 32.60 2.69 -30.36
C PHE A 57 33.18 1.47 -29.63
N ASP A 58 34.05 1.68 -28.65
CA ASP A 58 34.64 0.65 -27.80
C ASP A 58 33.78 0.41 -26.55
N ASP A 59 33.52 -0.85 -26.21
CA ASP A 59 32.56 -1.24 -25.17
C ASP A 59 32.98 -0.79 -23.76
N ASP A 60 34.25 -0.92 -23.41
CA ASP A 60 34.77 -0.51 -22.09
C ASP A 60 34.76 1.01 -21.92
N LYS A 61 35.11 1.74 -22.98
CA LYS A 61 34.96 3.20 -23.02
C LYS A 61 33.50 3.61 -23.01
N PHE A 62 32.60 2.89 -23.70
CA PHE A 62 31.17 3.18 -23.71
C PHE A 62 30.54 2.98 -22.31
N LYS A 63 30.92 1.94 -21.57
CA LYS A 63 30.51 1.78 -20.16
C LYS A 63 30.88 2.99 -19.30
N LYS A 64 32.11 3.49 -19.43
CA LYS A 64 32.59 4.68 -18.69
C LYS A 64 31.84 5.95 -19.09
N GLU A 65 31.56 6.12 -20.38
CA GLU A 65 30.73 7.22 -20.88
C GLU A 65 29.31 7.16 -20.27
N LEU A 66 28.68 5.98 -20.24
CA LEU A 66 27.34 5.81 -19.66
C LEU A 66 27.29 6.15 -18.17
N ILE A 67 28.27 5.70 -17.38
CA ILE A 67 28.41 6.02 -15.94
C ILE A 67 28.39 7.55 -15.75
N SER A 68 29.20 8.26 -16.53
CA SER A 68 29.34 9.72 -16.44
C SER A 68 28.08 10.46 -16.90
N ILE A 69 27.57 10.11 -18.09
CA ILE A 69 26.44 10.79 -18.73
C ILE A 69 25.15 10.59 -17.94
N LEU A 70 24.89 9.36 -17.50
CA LEU A 70 23.65 9.00 -16.80
C LEU A 70 23.76 9.16 -15.28
N LYS A 71 24.96 9.43 -14.76
CA LYS A 71 25.26 9.56 -13.32
C LYS A 71 24.79 8.34 -12.53
N VAL A 72 25.14 7.15 -13.03
CA VAL A 72 24.80 5.85 -12.45
C VAL A 72 26.06 5.12 -11.99
N ASP A 73 25.91 4.09 -11.15
CA ASP A 73 27.05 3.26 -10.72
C ASP A 73 27.38 2.13 -11.70
N ASN A 74 28.57 1.54 -11.54
CA ASN A 74 29.05 0.45 -12.39
C ASN A 74 28.14 -0.78 -12.34
N ILE A 75 27.57 -1.08 -11.16
CA ILE A 75 26.71 -2.25 -10.97
C ILE A 75 25.49 -2.14 -11.88
N LEU A 76 24.85 -0.97 -11.93
CA LEU A 76 23.72 -0.73 -12.81
C LEU A 76 24.10 -0.89 -14.28
N VAL A 77 25.26 -0.37 -14.69
CA VAL A 77 25.71 -0.46 -16.08
C VAL A 77 26.05 -1.89 -16.47
N ASP A 78 26.71 -2.66 -15.61
CA ASP A 78 26.99 -4.07 -15.87
C ASP A 78 25.70 -4.86 -16.03
N HIS A 79 24.73 -4.66 -15.13
CA HIS A 79 23.40 -5.25 -15.28
C HIS A 79 22.69 -4.79 -16.55
N LEU A 80 22.80 -3.51 -16.95
CA LEU A 80 22.21 -3.03 -18.20
C LEU A 80 22.77 -3.80 -19.41
N TYR A 81 24.09 -3.99 -19.46
CA TYR A 81 24.74 -4.76 -20.52
C TYR A 81 24.30 -6.23 -20.51
N ASP A 82 24.36 -6.90 -19.36
CA ASP A 82 23.96 -8.30 -19.23
C ASP A 82 22.51 -8.52 -19.70
N ASN A 83 21.64 -7.53 -19.46
CA ASN A 83 20.24 -7.59 -19.84
C ASN A 83 19.97 -7.26 -21.30
N LEU A 84 20.78 -6.41 -21.93
CA LEU A 84 20.68 -6.07 -23.36
C LEU A 84 21.45 -7.05 -24.26
N ASN A 85 22.26 -7.94 -23.68
CA ASN A 85 22.89 -9.05 -24.40
C ASN A 85 21.96 -10.27 -24.56
N ASP A 86 20.74 -10.23 -24.01
CA ASP A 86 19.74 -11.29 -24.14
C ASP A 86 18.79 -10.98 -25.32
N PRO A 87 18.94 -11.66 -26.48
CA PRO A 87 18.19 -11.34 -27.69
C PRO A 87 16.70 -11.66 -27.57
N GLU A 88 16.25 -12.39 -26.55
CA GLU A 88 14.83 -12.72 -26.36
C GLU A 88 14.02 -11.60 -25.68
N ILE A 89 14.70 -10.56 -25.20
CA ILE A 89 14.13 -9.51 -24.37
C ILE A 89 14.09 -8.17 -25.09
N THR A 90 12.88 -7.64 -25.25
CA THR A 90 12.65 -6.27 -25.70
C THR A 90 12.18 -5.41 -24.54
N TYR A 91 12.95 -4.38 -24.19
CA TYR A 91 12.56 -3.39 -23.20
C TYR A 91 11.65 -2.32 -23.82
N LYS A 92 10.42 -2.24 -23.33
CA LYS A 92 9.44 -1.21 -23.73
C LYS A 92 9.43 -0.10 -22.70
N VAL A 93 10.02 1.05 -23.05
CA VAL A 93 10.25 2.17 -22.13
C VAL A 93 9.88 3.49 -22.81
N TYR A 94 9.70 4.57 -22.06
CA TYR A 94 9.41 5.87 -22.65
C TYR A 94 10.64 6.69 -23.02
N ASN A 95 11.77 6.45 -22.35
CA ASN A 95 13.05 7.13 -22.60
C ASN A 95 14.18 6.37 -21.90
N ILE A 96 15.43 6.82 -22.09
CA ILE A 96 16.61 6.22 -21.45
C ILE A 96 16.50 6.25 -19.93
N LYS A 97 16.01 7.34 -19.35
CA LYS A 97 15.83 7.43 -17.88
C LYS A 97 14.88 6.35 -17.35
N ASP A 98 13.82 6.04 -18.09
CA ASP A 98 12.86 4.98 -17.77
C ASP A 98 13.51 3.59 -17.88
N LEU A 99 14.36 3.34 -18.88
CA LEU A 99 15.17 2.12 -18.97
C LEU A 99 16.08 1.94 -17.75
N ILE A 100 16.81 3.00 -17.38
CA ILE A 100 17.71 2.98 -16.22
C ILE A 100 16.94 2.72 -14.93
N ASP A 101 15.78 3.35 -14.73
CA ASP A 101 14.90 3.08 -13.59
C ASP A 101 14.38 1.63 -13.61
N TYR A 102 14.06 1.08 -14.78
CA TYR A 102 13.65 -0.31 -14.93
C TYR A 102 14.78 -1.26 -14.49
N ILE A 103 15.98 -1.15 -15.06
CA ILE A 103 17.13 -2.00 -14.68
C ILE A 103 17.43 -1.84 -13.18
N LYS A 104 17.42 -0.61 -12.65
CA LYS A 104 17.60 -0.35 -11.23
C LYS A 104 16.58 -1.09 -10.36
N LYS A 105 15.30 -1.08 -10.75
CA LYS A 105 14.24 -1.80 -10.02
C LYS A 105 14.41 -3.31 -10.09
N MET A 106 14.93 -3.85 -11.19
CA MET A 106 15.24 -5.28 -11.28
C MET A 106 16.29 -5.68 -10.26
N ILE A 107 17.40 -4.93 -10.19
CA ILE A 107 18.48 -5.14 -9.21
C ILE A 107 17.95 -5.02 -7.78
N ILE A 108 17.16 -3.99 -7.48
CA ILE A 108 16.59 -3.80 -6.15
C ILE A 108 15.66 -4.96 -5.79
N PHE A 109 14.76 -5.36 -6.69
CA PHE A 109 13.84 -6.46 -6.45
C PHE A 109 14.58 -7.76 -6.15
N GLU A 110 15.62 -8.08 -6.94
CA GLU A 110 16.45 -9.26 -6.74
C GLU A 110 17.11 -9.27 -5.35
N ASN A 111 17.75 -8.16 -5.00
CA ASN A 111 18.41 -8.01 -3.71
C ASN A 111 17.45 -8.11 -2.52
N GLU A 112 16.30 -7.44 -2.58
CA GLU A 112 15.31 -7.49 -1.52
C GLU A 112 14.68 -8.89 -1.42
N HIS A 113 14.38 -9.54 -2.54
CA HIS A 113 13.89 -10.90 -2.55
C HIS A 113 14.87 -11.88 -1.89
N ASN A 114 16.17 -11.82 -2.23
CA ASN A 114 17.20 -12.65 -1.60
C ASN A 114 17.23 -12.45 -0.08
N LYS A 115 17.19 -11.20 0.41
CA LYS A 115 17.14 -10.89 1.85
C LYS A 115 15.90 -11.47 2.53
N LEU A 116 14.74 -11.39 1.88
CA LEU A 116 13.51 -11.98 2.40
C LEU A 116 13.64 -13.50 2.49
N CYS A 117 14.17 -14.14 1.45
CA CYS A 117 14.39 -15.59 1.40
C CYS A 117 15.32 -16.05 2.51
N GLU A 118 16.45 -15.36 2.73
CA GLU A 118 17.36 -15.65 3.85
C GLU A 118 16.63 -15.59 5.19
N LYS A 119 15.78 -14.58 5.40
CA LYS A 119 15.02 -14.39 6.64
C LYS A 119 14.02 -15.51 6.93
N ILE A 120 13.41 -16.07 5.90
CA ILE A 120 12.39 -17.13 6.05
C ILE A 120 12.94 -18.54 5.78
N SER A 121 14.19 -18.67 5.34
CA SER A 121 14.83 -19.95 4.97
C SER A 121 14.83 -21.02 6.06
N LYS A 122 14.77 -20.62 7.33
CA LYS A 122 14.76 -21.53 8.49
C LYS A 122 13.39 -22.13 8.76
N ILE A 123 12.33 -21.55 8.19
CA ILE A 123 10.96 -22.03 8.36
C ILE A 123 10.79 -23.22 7.41
N LYS A 124 10.41 -24.38 7.95
CA LYS A 124 10.11 -25.56 7.13
C LYS A 124 8.66 -25.59 6.69
N LYS A 125 7.75 -25.17 7.57
CA LYS A 125 6.30 -25.22 7.35
C LYS A 125 5.66 -23.93 7.87
N LEU A 126 4.80 -23.34 7.05
CA LEU A 126 4.12 -22.09 7.33
C LEU A 126 2.62 -22.23 7.11
N ASN A 127 1.84 -21.93 8.15
CA ASN A 127 0.39 -21.81 8.10
C ASN A 127 0.00 -20.33 7.95
N ILE A 128 -0.77 -19.98 6.93
CA ILE A 128 -1.35 -18.65 6.78
C ILE A 128 -2.84 -18.74 7.08
N HIS A 129 -3.28 -18.06 8.14
CA HIS A 129 -4.67 -17.99 8.57
C HIS A 129 -5.31 -16.70 8.07
N ARG A 130 -6.55 -16.81 7.58
CA ARG A 130 -7.37 -15.67 7.19
C ARG A 130 -8.82 -15.93 7.56
N ILE A 131 -9.45 -14.96 8.22
CA ILE A 131 -10.89 -14.97 8.44
C ILE A 131 -11.58 -14.63 7.12
N GLU A 132 -12.45 -15.54 6.65
CA GLU A 132 -13.26 -15.39 5.44
C GLU A 132 -14.74 -15.61 5.77
N TYR A 133 -15.51 -14.52 5.67
CA TYR A 133 -16.96 -14.56 5.81
C TYR A 133 -17.57 -14.91 4.45
N GLU A 134 -18.49 -15.87 4.43
CA GLU A 134 -19.33 -16.13 3.26
C GLU A 134 -20.13 -14.86 2.93
N ARG A 135 -20.19 -14.52 1.64
CA ARG A 135 -20.98 -13.40 1.13
C ARG A 135 -22.43 -13.83 1.03
N GLU A 136 -23.08 -14.00 2.18
CA GLU A 136 -24.53 -14.21 2.19
C GLU A 136 -25.23 -12.96 1.64
N PRO A 137 -26.16 -13.10 0.68
CA PRO A 137 -26.98 -11.99 0.22
C PRO A 137 -27.79 -11.47 1.41
N LYS A 138 -27.52 -10.23 1.82
CA LYS A 138 -28.29 -9.59 2.90
C LYS A 138 -29.44 -8.80 2.30
N SER A 139 -30.58 -8.84 2.98
CA SER A 139 -31.71 -7.96 2.70
C SER A 139 -31.29 -6.49 2.78
N ARG A 140 -31.94 -5.68 1.94
CA ARG A 140 -31.74 -4.22 1.90
C ARG A 140 -32.45 -3.58 3.09
N ASP A 141 -31.73 -2.75 3.84
CA ASP A 141 -32.32 -1.98 4.94
C ASP A 141 -33.16 -0.80 4.38
N ASN A 142 -34.22 -0.39 5.08
CA ASN A 142 -34.99 0.80 4.74
C ASN A 142 -34.23 2.07 5.16
N VAL A 143 -33.84 2.90 4.17
CA VAL A 143 -32.90 4.02 4.38
C VAL A 143 -33.34 5.34 3.72
N GLU A 144 -34.60 5.46 3.29
CA GLU A 144 -35.08 6.66 2.56
C GLU A 144 -34.94 7.95 3.37
N HIS A 145 -35.30 7.90 4.65
CA HIS A 145 -35.17 9.03 5.57
C HIS A 145 -33.70 9.46 5.75
N ILE A 146 -32.78 8.49 5.73
CA ILE A 146 -31.33 8.71 5.91
C ILE A 146 -30.73 9.43 4.69
N ILE A 147 -31.18 9.09 3.48
CA ILE A 147 -30.63 9.68 2.23
C ILE A 147 -30.81 11.19 2.18
N LYS A 148 -32.00 11.70 2.57
CA LYS A 148 -32.27 13.15 2.58
C LYS A 148 -31.35 13.89 3.56
N VAL A 149 -31.18 13.32 4.75
CA VAL A 149 -30.30 13.84 5.80
C VAL A 149 -28.85 13.91 5.30
N ILE A 150 -28.33 12.82 4.73
CA ILE A 150 -26.96 12.75 4.21
C ILE A 150 -26.70 13.83 3.17
N LYS A 151 -27.61 14.03 2.21
CA LYS A 151 -27.44 15.05 1.16
C LYS A 151 -27.29 16.44 1.74
N LYS A 152 -28.11 16.78 2.74
CA LYS A 152 -28.04 18.06 3.45
C LYS A 152 -26.73 18.20 4.21
N THR A 153 -26.42 17.23 5.09
CA THR A 153 -25.19 17.25 5.88
C THR A 153 -23.94 17.35 5.02
N LYS A 154 -23.86 16.57 3.92
CA LYS A 154 -22.74 16.64 2.98
C LYS A 154 -22.54 18.05 2.43
N LYS A 155 -23.62 18.72 2.00
CA LYS A 155 -23.56 20.10 1.48
C LYS A 155 -23.05 21.08 2.52
N ASP A 156 -23.40 20.88 3.78
CA ASP A 156 -23.12 21.82 4.87
C ASP A 156 -21.70 21.67 5.43
N VAL A 157 -21.15 20.45 5.47
CA VAL A 157 -19.88 20.18 6.18
C VAL A 157 -18.68 19.93 5.25
N SER A 158 -18.90 19.61 3.97
CA SER A 158 -17.84 19.02 3.15
C SER A 158 -17.11 20.03 2.27
N GLU A 159 -15.78 19.92 2.26
CA GLU A 159 -14.86 20.78 1.50
C GLU A 159 -13.76 19.92 0.86
N ILE A 160 -13.12 20.44 -0.20
CA ILE A 160 -11.92 19.81 -0.77
C ILE A 160 -10.73 20.17 0.10
N ILE A 161 -9.88 19.17 0.38
CA ILE A 161 -8.65 19.37 1.15
C ILE A 161 -7.61 20.15 0.34
N ASP A 162 -6.84 21.00 1.01
CA ASP A 162 -5.71 21.67 0.37
C ASP A 162 -4.49 20.75 0.23
N GLU A 163 -3.49 21.19 -0.55
CA GLU A 163 -2.30 20.38 -0.81
C GLU A 163 -1.45 20.11 0.43
N LYS A 164 -1.43 21.03 1.40
CA LYS A 164 -0.60 20.91 2.60
C LYS A 164 -1.16 19.81 3.49
N ASP A 165 -2.46 19.83 3.73
CA ASP A 165 -3.15 18.82 4.53
C ASP A 165 -3.20 17.47 3.81
N ASN A 166 -3.33 17.46 2.47
CA ASN A 166 -3.22 16.22 1.69
C ASN A 166 -1.81 15.60 1.79
N ARG A 167 -0.75 16.41 1.72
CA ARG A 167 0.63 15.96 1.92
C ARG A 167 0.82 15.36 3.32
N ARG A 168 0.19 15.94 4.35
CA ARG A 168 0.21 15.40 5.71
C ARG A 168 -0.42 14.01 5.79
N LEU A 169 -1.60 13.80 5.18
CA LEU A 169 -2.22 12.47 5.13
C LEU A 169 -1.32 11.44 4.42
N LYS A 170 -0.71 11.82 3.29
CA LYS A 170 0.26 10.96 2.58
C LYS A 170 1.48 10.62 3.45
N ASN A 171 1.98 11.55 4.26
CA ASN A 171 3.11 11.30 5.15
C ASN A 171 2.74 10.33 6.28
N LEU A 172 1.56 10.46 6.88
CA LEU A 172 1.06 9.51 7.88
C LEU A 172 0.91 8.09 7.30
N GLU A 173 0.41 7.95 6.07
CA GLU A 173 0.36 6.64 5.39
C GLU A 173 1.75 6.03 5.20
N LYS A 174 2.74 6.85 4.85
CA LYS A 174 4.14 6.41 4.74
C LYS A 174 4.72 6.00 6.10
N GLU A 175 4.39 6.69 7.18
CA GLU A 175 4.82 6.35 8.54
C GLU A 175 4.25 5.00 8.98
N ILE A 176 2.94 4.80 8.81
CA ILE A 176 2.29 3.51 9.11
C ILE A 176 2.89 2.38 8.27
N SER A 177 3.14 2.64 6.97
CA SER A 177 3.76 1.68 6.07
C SER A 177 5.16 1.25 6.51
N LYS A 178 5.86 2.04 7.34
CA LYS A 178 7.17 1.65 7.88
C LYS A 178 7.05 0.59 8.96
N GLU A 179 5.96 0.55 9.73
CA GLU A 179 5.87 -0.27 10.96
C GLU A 179 4.94 -1.48 10.85
N TYR A 180 4.00 -1.48 9.90
CA TYR A 180 2.97 -2.51 9.77
C TYR A 180 3.03 -3.24 8.43
N LEU A 181 2.50 -4.47 8.41
CA LEU A 181 2.24 -5.21 7.17
C LEU A 181 0.82 -5.01 6.70
N TYR A 182 0.64 -5.07 5.38
CA TYR A 182 -0.67 -5.14 4.74
C TYR A 182 -1.00 -6.57 4.32
N ALA A 183 -2.29 -6.90 4.19
CA ALA A 183 -2.73 -8.23 3.75
C ALA A 183 -2.16 -8.59 2.37
N LYS A 184 -2.10 -7.63 1.44
CA LYS A 184 -1.43 -7.77 0.12
C LYS A 184 0.08 -8.07 0.19
N ASP A 185 0.74 -7.74 1.29
CA ASP A 185 2.15 -8.09 1.50
C ASP A 185 2.26 -9.58 1.82
N ILE A 186 1.39 -10.11 2.68
CA ILE A 186 1.30 -11.55 2.95
C ILE A 186 0.84 -12.32 1.72
N GLU A 187 -0.05 -11.76 0.90
CA GLU A 187 -0.43 -12.36 -0.39
C GLU A 187 0.76 -12.49 -1.35
N LEU A 188 1.64 -11.48 -1.40
CA LEU A 188 2.86 -11.56 -2.20
C LEU A 188 3.79 -12.66 -1.68
N LEU A 189 4.01 -12.74 -0.37
CA LEU A 189 4.79 -13.80 0.26
C LEU A 189 4.21 -15.19 -0.09
N LYS A 190 2.89 -15.36 0.03
CA LYS A 190 2.21 -16.60 -0.33
C LYS A 190 2.48 -16.98 -1.78
N LYS A 191 2.35 -16.03 -2.73
CA LYS A 191 2.65 -16.27 -4.14
C LYS A 191 4.10 -16.75 -4.32
N MET A 192 5.06 -16.09 -3.69
CA MET A 192 6.49 -16.50 -3.77
C MET A 192 6.72 -17.93 -3.27
N LEU A 193 6.04 -18.34 -2.19
CA LEU A 193 6.23 -19.67 -1.58
C LEU A 193 5.50 -20.81 -2.31
N VAL A 194 4.36 -20.51 -2.93
CA VAL A 194 3.51 -21.51 -3.60
C VAL A 194 3.94 -21.75 -5.04
N ILE A 195 4.62 -20.80 -5.68
CA ILE A 195 4.95 -20.91 -7.10
C ILE A 195 5.87 -22.11 -7.33
N ARG A 196 5.36 -23.07 -8.12
CA ARG A 196 5.93 -24.41 -8.42
C ARG A 196 5.89 -25.42 -7.27
N ASN A 197 5.40 -25.02 -6.10
CA ASN A 197 5.20 -25.92 -4.97
C ASN A 197 3.78 -26.50 -5.03
N LYS A 198 3.66 -27.74 -5.52
CA LYS A 198 2.37 -28.46 -5.54
C LYS A 198 1.91 -28.90 -4.15
N ASN A 199 2.77 -28.78 -3.13
CA ASN A 199 2.53 -29.26 -1.77
C ASN A 199 2.06 -28.11 -0.87
N PHE A 200 0.89 -27.56 -1.15
CA PHE A 200 0.16 -26.76 -0.18
C PHE A 200 -1.22 -27.37 0.06
N LYS A 201 -1.74 -27.20 1.28
CA LYS A 201 -3.07 -27.67 1.66
C LYS A 201 -3.92 -26.49 2.10
N GLU A 202 -5.12 -26.40 1.57
CA GLU A 202 -6.11 -25.43 2.02
C GLU A 202 -7.19 -26.13 2.85
N THR A 203 -7.52 -25.55 4.00
CA THR A 203 -8.65 -26.01 4.82
C THR A 203 -9.49 -24.80 5.24
N TYR A 204 -10.80 -25.02 5.43
CA TYR A 204 -11.71 -24.00 5.92
C TYR A 204 -12.47 -24.53 7.13
N ASN A 205 -12.45 -23.78 8.22
CA ASN A 205 -13.22 -24.09 9.41
C ASN A 205 -14.51 -23.27 9.41
N VAL A 206 -15.65 -23.94 9.21
CA VAL A 206 -16.97 -23.31 9.12
C VAL A 206 -17.36 -22.59 10.42
N LYS A 207 -16.94 -23.09 11.59
CA LYS A 207 -17.29 -22.53 12.90
C LYS A 207 -16.49 -21.26 13.20
N SER A 208 -15.18 -21.29 13.00
CA SER A 208 -14.32 -20.12 13.24
C SER A 208 -14.25 -19.17 12.04
N LYS A 209 -14.76 -19.58 10.88
CA LYS A 209 -14.67 -18.87 9.60
C LYS A 209 -13.22 -18.63 9.16
N ILE A 210 -12.28 -19.46 9.61
CA ILE A 210 -10.85 -19.34 9.29
C ILE A 210 -10.53 -20.26 8.11
N LYS A 211 -9.97 -19.67 7.06
CA LYS A 211 -9.26 -20.38 6.00
C LYS A 211 -7.77 -20.49 6.39
N THR A 212 -7.22 -21.69 6.29
CA THR A 212 -5.81 -21.98 6.55
C THR A 212 -5.15 -22.51 5.30
N ILE A 213 -4.02 -21.92 4.93
CA ILE A 213 -3.15 -22.39 3.86
C ILE A 213 -1.85 -22.88 4.50
N SER A 214 -1.60 -24.18 4.45
CA SER A 214 -0.39 -24.81 4.95
C SER A 214 0.59 -25.02 3.79
N ILE A 215 1.79 -24.47 3.93
CA ILE A 215 2.82 -24.45 2.88
C ILE A 215 4.10 -25.06 3.44
N ASP A 216 4.64 -26.07 2.73
CA ASP A 216 6.01 -26.53 2.96
C ASP A 216 6.97 -25.54 2.30
N VAL A 217 7.70 -24.76 3.10
CA VAL A 217 8.56 -23.69 2.58
C VAL A 217 9.74 -24.31 1.83
N PRO A 218 9.93 -23.99 0.53
CA PRO A 218 10.98 -24.60 -0.26
C PRO A 218 12.36 -24.09 0.17
N LYS A 219 13.39 -24.94 0.08
CA LYS A 219 14.78 -24.58 0.39
C LYS A 219 15.33 -23.47 -0.52
N ARG A 220 14.79 -23.36 -1.74
CA ARG A 220 15.11 -22.30 -2.70
C ARG A 220 13.80 -21.72 -3.22
N ILE A 221 13.64 -20.42 -3.07
CA ILE A 221 12.51 -19.65 -3.60
C ILE A 221 13.04 -18.91 -4.83
N ASP A 222 12.41 -19.10 -5.99
CA ASP A 222 12.88 -18.54 -7.26
C ASP A 222 12.15 -17.25 -7.64
N TYR A 223 12.73 -16.52 -8.60
CA TYR A 223 12.17 -15.28 -9.14
C TYR A 223 10.95 -15.46 -10.05
N LYS A 224 10.52 -16.70 -10.29
CA LYS A 224 9.45 -16.99 -11.26
C LYS A 224 8.07 -16.66 -10.71
N CYS A 225 8.02 -15.95 -9.58
CA CYS A 225 6.79 -15.41 -9.04
C CYS A 225 6.14 -14.32 -9.90
N ILE A 226 6.90 -13.76 -10.85
CA ILE A 226 6.45 -12.72 -11.77
C ILE A 226 5.85 -13.37 -13.02
N SER A 227 4.56 -13.17 -13.26
CA SER A 227 3.87 -13.70 -14.44
C SER A 227 4.12 -12.91 -15.73
N SER A 228 4.44 -11.62 -15.61
CA SER A 228 4.70 -10.74 -16.74
C SER A 228 6.04 -11.08 -17.42
N LYS A 229 6.15 -10.86 -18.74
CA LYS A 229 7.42 -11.05 -19.47
C LYS A 229 8.42 -9.96 -19.09
N LYS A 230 9.65 -10.34 -18.78
CA LYS A 230 10.78 -9.40 -18.61
C LYS A 230 10.91 -8.51 -19.86
N GLY A 231 11.22 -7.22 -19.67
CA GLY A 231 11.20 -6.19 -20.72
C GLY A 231 9.83 -5.53 -20.95
N SER A 232 8.73 -6.12 -20.47
CA SER A 232 7.39 -5.54 -20.61
C SER A 232 7.08 -4.43 -19.59
N VAL A 233 6.13 -3.56 -19.92
CA VAL A 233 5.68 -2.50 -19.00
C VAL A 233 5.00 -3.09 -17.77
N GLU A 234 4.24 -4.17 -17.95
CA GLU A 234 3.56 -4.88 -16.86
C GLU A 234 4.58 -5.50 -15.88
N TYR A 235 5.75 -5.92 -16.36
CA TYR A 235 6.84 -6.37 -15.49
C TYR A 235 7.46 -5.20 -14.73
N HIS A 236 7.72 -4.07 -15.38
CA HIS A 236 8.22 -2.86 -14.70
C HIS A 236 7.24 -2.32 -13.64
N GLU A 237 5.94 -2.33 -13.93
CA GLU A 237 4.88 -2.00 -12.98
C GLU A 237 4.84 -3.01 -11.82
N TYR A 238 4.99 -4.31 -12.11
CA TYR A 238 5.07 -5.33 -11.08
C TYR A 238 6.24 -5.05 -10.12
N LEU A 239 7.44 -4.75 -10.61
CA LEU A 239 8.58 -4.40 -9.76
C LEU A 239 8.27 -3.18 -8.91
N SER A 240 7.78 -2.11 -9.55
CA SER A 240 7.44 -0.84 -8.90
C SER A 240 6.45 -1.01 -7.75
N ASN A 241 5.47 -1.89 -7.93
CA ASN A 241 4.41 -2.15 -6.96
C ASN A 241 4.82 -3.10 -5.83
N ASN A 242 5.78 -4.00 -6.07
CA ASN A 242 6.14 -5.06 -5.14
C ASN A 242 7.45 -4.82 -4.38
N ILE A 243 8.38 -4.01 -4.89
CA ILE A 243 9.60 -3.62 -4.14
C ILE A 243 9.24 -3.08 -2.73
N PRO A 244 8.32 -2.10 -2.58
CA PRO A 244 7.95 -1.62 -1.25
C PRO A 244 7.30 -2.69 -0.38
N ARG A 245 6.62 -3.68 -0.97
CA ARG A 245 5.98 -4.78 -0.22
C ARG A 245 7.02 -5.72 0.35
N ILE A 246 8.03 -6.09 -0.46
CA ILE A 246 9.14 -6.94 -0.01
C ILE A 246 9.93 -6.23 1.09
N GLN A 247 10.24 -4.94 0.90
CA GLN A 247 10.92 -4.14 1.93
C GLN A 247 10.14 -4.13 3.25
N ARG A 248 8.81 -3.98 3.21
CA ARG A 248 7.95 -4.09 4.39
C ARG A 248 7.98 -5.49 5.00
N LEU A 249 7.89 -6.54 4.19
CA LEU A 249 8.01 -7.93 4.65
C LEU A 249 9.34 -8.13 5.39
N ILE A 250 10.47 -7.78 4.77
CA ILE A 250 11.80 -7.91 5.40
C ILE A 250 11.82 -7.20 6.75
N LYS A 251 11.30 -5.97 6.83
CA LYS A 251 11.33 -5.20 8.07
C LYS A 251 10.42 -5.79 9.14
N ASN A 252 9.17 -6.11 8.80
CA ASN A 252 8.11 -6.31 9.78
C ASN A 252 7.64 -7.77 9.96
N ILE A 253 7.99 -8.71 9.06
CA ILE A 253 7.43 -10.08 9.08
C ILE A 253 7.64 -10.84 10.40
N SER A 254 8.73 -10.57 11.11
CA SER A 254 9.00 -11.17 12.42
C SER A 254 7.97 -10.81 13.48
N LYS A 255 7.29 -9.66 13.37
CA LYS A 255 6.18 -9.27 14.27
C LYS A 255 4.93 -10.14 14.06
N TYR A 256 4.80 -10.77 12.88
CA TYR A 256 3.60 -11.50 12.44
C TYR A 256 3.80 -13.00 12.38
N ILE A 257 5.04 -13.50 12.33
CA ILE A 257 5.36 -14.92 12.40
C ILE A 257 5.36 -15.36 13.87
N LYS A 258 4.49 -16.30 14.21
CA LYS A 258 4.40 -16.94 15.52
C LYS A 258 4.67 -18.45 15.37
N VAL A 259 5.14 -19.11 16.42
CA VAL A 259 5.22 -20.58 16.44
C VAL A 259 3.80 -21.13 16.57
N ASP A 260 3.50 -22.22 15.87
CA ASP A 260 2.22 -22.91 15.99
C ASP A 260 2.11 -23.56 17.38
N GLU A 261 0.95 -23.42 18.02
CA GLU A 261 0.71 -23.91 19.38
C GLU A 261 0.72 -25.44 19.44
N LYS A 262 0.37 -26.11 18.34
CA LYS A 262 0.24 -27.57 18.27
C LYS A 262 1.52 -28.25 17.76
N GLU A 263 2.28 -27.56 16.92
CA GLU A 263 3.48 -28.13 16.27
C GLU A 263 4.64 -27.13 16.32
N LYS A 264 5.59 -27.33 17.24
CA LYS A 264 6.72 -26.40 17.47
C LYS A 264 7.61 -26.17 16.23
N SER A 265 7.59 -27.09 15.25
CA SER A 265 8.29 -26.97 13.96
C SER A 265 7.54 -26.19 12.90
N THR A 266 6.27 -25.85 13.14
CA THR A 266 5.41 -25.10 12.24
C THR A 266 5.27 -23.67 12.72
N PHE A 267 5.31 -22.75 11.77
CA PHE A 267 5.08 -21.33 12.02
C PHE A 267 3.72 -20.91 11.47
N LYS A 268 3.12 -19.89 12.06
CA LYS A 268 1.84 -19.33 11.64
C LYS A 268 1.91 -17.83 11.44
N ILE A 269 1.19 -17.33 10.43
CA ILE A 269 0.87 -15.92 10.22
C ILE A 269 -0.65 -15.79 10.24
N ASN A 270 -1.16 -14.91 11.10
CA ASN A 270 -2.56 -14.49 11.02
C ASN A 270 -2.66 -13.28 10.09
N GLN A 271 -3.02 -13.50 8.83
CA GLN A 271 -3.18 -12.42 7.85
C GLN A 271 -4.28 -11.44 8.28
N SER A 272 -5.30 -11.89 9.01
CA SER A 272 -6.36 -11.00 9.50
C SER A 272 -5.88 -10.00 10.56
N GLU A 273 -4.69 -10.17 11.15
CA GLU A 273 -4.03 -9.18 12.03
C GLU A 273 -3.26 -8.10 11.24
N THR A 274 -3.09 -8.24 9.92
CA THR A 274 -2.40 -7.25 9.06
C THR A 274 -3.33 -6.16 8.58
N LEU A 275 -2.82 -4.96 8.30
CA LEU A 275 -3.65 -3.87 7.78
C LEU A 275 -4.32 -4.27 6.45
N GLN A 276 -5.53 -3.77 6.22
CA GLN A 276 -6.25 -4.04 4.96
C GLN A 276 -5.51 -3.45 3.75
N ASP A 277 -5.66 -4.07 2.57
CA ASP A 277 -4.90 -3.73 1.34
C ASP A 277 -4.82 -2.23 1.01
N SER A 278 -5.90 -1.52 1.32
CA SER A 278 -5.99 -0.07 1.35
C SER A 278 -6.46 0.36 2.74
N ILE A 279 -5.65 1.16 3.43
CA ILE A 279 -6.11 1.89 4.62
C ILE A 279 -6.61 3.25 4.18
N ASN A 280 -7.74 3.67 4.73
CA ASN A 280 -8.17 5.06 4.71
C ASN A 280 -7.83 5.66 6.07
N ILE A 281 -6.97 6.68 6.06
CA ILE A 281 -6.64 7.44 7.26
C ILE A 281 -7.60 8.63 7.34
N ALA A 282 -8.13 8.85 8.54
CA ALA A 282 -8.75 10.11 8.92
C ALA A 282 -7.98 10.74 10.08
N VAL A 283 -7.90 12.06 10.06
CA VAL A 283 -7.31 12.88 11.13
C VAL A 283 -8.32 13.96 11.49
N ALA A 284 -8.69 14.10 12.76
CA ALA A 284 -9.44 15.26 13.22
C ALA A 284 -8.57 16.17 14.08
N THR A 285 -8.79 17.47 13.94
CA THR A 285 -8.31 18.48 14.88
C THR A 285 -9.50 19.05 15.61
N TYR A 286 -9.50 18.92 16.93
CA TYR A 286 -10.54 19.45 17.81
C TYR A 286 -9.94 19.81 19.16
N ASP A 287 -10.30 20.98 19.70
CA ASP A 287 -9.85 21.45 21.02
C ASP A 287 -8.32 21.42 21.17
N ASN A 288 -7.61 21.89 20.14
CA ASN A 288 -6.13 21.86 20.01
C ASN A 288 -5.50 20.46 20.12
N LYS A 289 -6.30 19.40 19.99
CA LYS A 289 -5.84 18.01 20.01
C LYS A 289 -6.07 17.36 18.65
N GLU A 290 -5.27 16.35 18.39
CA GLU A 290 -5.34 15.55 17.17
C GLU A 290 -5.86 14.15 17.48
N PHE A 291 -6.77 13.68 16.64
CA PHE A 291 -7.37 12.35 16.71
C PHE A 291 -7.12 11.65 15.39
N ARG A 292 -6.58 10.43 15.42
CA ARG A 292 -6.23 9.69 14.20
C ARG A 292 -6.96 8.36 14.21
N ALA A 293 -7.45 7.94 13.06
CA ALA A 293 -8.01 6.60 12.89
C ALA A 293 -7.68 6.05 11.52
N ILE A 294 -7.61 4.72 11.45
CA ILE A 294 -7.59 4.00 10.19
C ILE A 294 -8.87 3.18 10.04
N SER A 295 -9.34 3.08 8.80
CA SER A 295 -10.43 2.18 8.45
C SER A 295 -10.03 0.72 8.63
N GLY A 296 -10.98 -0.12 9.03
CA GLY A 296 -10.80 -1.55 9.16
C GLY A 296 -10.75 -2.00 10.62
N SER A 297 -10.80 -3.31 10.83
CA SER A 297 -10.89 -3.94 12.16
C SER A 297 -9.58 -3.87 12.95
N ASN A 298 -8.47 -3.56 12.29
CA ASN A 298 -7.15 -3.65 12.90
C ASN A 298 -6.76 -2.28 13.41
N ASP A 299 -6.55 -2.21 14.72
CA ASP A 299 -6.22 -0.97 15.39
C ASP A 299 -4.71 -0.77 15.42
N ILE A 300 -4.31 0.49 15.29
CA ILE A 300 -2.93 0.95 15.43
C ILE A 300 -2.79 1.53 16.84
N GLU A 301 -1.61 1.39 17.43
CA GLU A 301 -1.31 1.98 18.73
C GLU A 301 -1.49 3.50 18.68
N GLU A 302 -2.01 4.10 19.75
CA GLU A 302 -2.32 5.55 19.84
C GLU A 302 -3.43 6.09 18.91
N TYR A 303 -4.02 5.26 18.03
CA TYR A 303 -5.12 5.66 17.16
C TYR A 303 -6.48 5.36 17.82
N CYS A 304 -7.50 6.12 17.43
CA CYS A 304 -8.88 5.88 17.84
C CYS A 304 -9.34 4.50 17.35
N LYS A 305 -9.93 3.74 18.27
CA LYS A 305 -10.34 2.34 18.08
C LYS A 305 -11.84 2.23 17.88
N VAL A 306 -12.28 1.07 17.41
CA VAL A 306 -13.70 0.75 17.33
C VAL A 306 -14.26 0.66 18.75
N ILE A 307 -15.33 1.39 19.02
CA ILE A 307 -16.09 1.22 20.26
C ILE A 307 -16.98 -0.02 20.12
N PRO A 308 -17.00 -0.94 21.11
CA PRO A 308 -17.89 -2.10 21.10
C PRO A 308 -19.34 -1.71 20.84
N ALA A 309 -20.08 -2.55 20.10
CA ALA A 309 -21.42 -2.23 19.62
C ALA A 309 -22.39 -1.81 20.75
N GLU A 310 -22.26 -2.41 21.93
CA GLU A 310 -23.06 -2.10 23.13
C GLU A 310 -22.83 -0.69 23.68
N LYS A 311 -21.65 -0.10 23.41
CA LYS A 311 -21.23 1.22 23.90
C LYS A 311 -21.24 2.29 22.82
N ALA A 312 -21.41 1.91 21.56
CA ALA A 312 -21.38 2.83 20.44
C ALA A 312 -22.63 3.71 20.44
N ILE A 313 -22.45 5.03 20.38
CA ILE A 313 -23.53 6.00 20.42
C ILE A 313 -24.05 6.30 19.02
N PHE A 314 -23.16 6.37 18.04
CA PHE A 314 -23.51 6.71 16.67
C PHE A 314 -23.76 5.46 15.84
N LYS A 315 -24.92 5.42 15.19
CA LYS A 315 -25.33 4.29 14.37
C LYS A 315 -24.70 4.39 12.98
N SER A 316 -24.06 3.31 12.56
CA SER A 316 -23.58 3.13 11.18
C SER A 316 -24.50 2.20 10.41
N SER A 317 -24.50 2.36 9.09
CA SER A 317 -25.36 1.64 8.15
C SER A 317 -24.52 0.78 7.21
N LYS A 318 -25.20 -0.14 6.52
CA LYS A 318 -24.59 -0.92 5.43
C LYS A 318 -24.39 -0.03 4.22
N VAL A 319 -23.19 -0.08 3.62
CA VAL A 319 -22.88 0.59 2.36
C VAL A 319 -22.02 -0.32 1.49
N ASN A 320 -22.38 -0.50 0.22
CA ASN A 320 -21.54 -1.23 -0.73
C ASN A 320 -20.35 -0.37 -1.23
N LYS A 321 -19.65 -0.82 -2.28
CA LYS A 321 -18.54 -0.04 -2.87
C LYS A 321 -19.01 1.11 -3.76
N LEU A 322 -20.23 1.04 -4.29
CA LEU A 322 -20.82 2.06 -5.16
C LEU A 322 -21.46 3.22 -4.37
N GLY A 323 -21.59 3.06 -3.04
CA GLY A 323 -22.22 4.06 -2.17
C GLY A 323 -23.69 3.79 -1.91
N ASP A 324 -24.22 2.64 -2.32
CA ASP A 324 -25.61 2.29 -2.07
C ASP A 324 -25.82 1.96 -0.59
N LEU A 325 -26.65 2.78 0.04
CA LEU A 325 -27.02 2.66 1.44
C LEU A 325 -28.05 1.54 1.65
N GLY A 326 -27.92 0.83 2.78
CA GLY A 326 -28.79 -0.28 3.16
C GLY A 326 -28.36 -1.63 2.60
N ILE A 327 -27.30 -1.68 1.77
CA ILE A 327 -26.74 -2.93 1.23
C ILE A 327 -25.23 -3.01 1.47
N GLY A 328 -24.66 -4.22 1.46
CA GLY A 328 -23.23 -4.44 1.68
C GLY A 328 -22.85 -4.62 3.15
N TYR A 329 -21.72 -4.07 3.56
CA TYR A 329 -21.15 -4.27 4.91
C TYR A 329 -21.44 -3.06 5.81
N ASN A 330 -21.72 -3.31 7.08
CA ASN A 330 -21.89 -2.25 8.06
C ASN A 330 -20.53 -1.55 8.29
N ARG A 331 -20.53 -0.23 8.15
CA ARG A 331 -19.36 0.64 8.23
C ARG A 331 -18.95 0.97 9.69
N VAL A 332 -19.05 -0.02 10.58
CA VAL A 332 -18.71 0.14 12.02
C VAL A 332 -17.22 0.44 12.24
N ASN A 333 -16.37 0.00 11.31
CA ASN A 333 -14.92 0.10 11.39
C ASN A 333 -14.35 1.30 10.61
N ASP A 334 -15.19 2.19 10.09
CA ASP A 334 -14.74 3.35 9.32
C ASP A 334 -14.11 4.39 10.25
N SER A 335 -13.07 5.05 9.77
CA SER A 335 -12.19 5.93 10.54
C SER A 335 -12.93 7.12 11.17
N GLU A 336 -13.88 7.70 10.44
CA GLU A 336 -14.68 8.85 10.83
C GLU A 336 -15.54 8.51 12.05
N LYS A 337 -16.14 7.31 12.05
CA LYS A 337 -16.91 6.84 13.20
C LYS A 337 -16.03 6.66 14.44
N LYS A 338 -14.87 6.00 14.30
CA LYS A 338 -13.95 5.78 15.43
C LYS A 338 -13.54 7.11 16.09
N ILE A 339 -13.24 8.12 15.27
CA ILE A 339 -12.85 9.45 15.77
C ILE A 339 -14.01 10.14 16.48
N LEU A 340 -15.20 10.18 15.88
CA LEU A 340 -16.35 10.89 16.44
C LEU A 340 -16.85 10.25 17.74
N GLU A 341 -16.84 8.92 17.83
CA GLU A 341 -17.13 8.20 19.08
C GLU A 341 -16.10 8.54 20.18
N GLU A 342 -14.80 8.59 19.85
CA GLU A 342 -13.76 8.92 20.83
C GLU A 342 -13.86 10.38 21.30
N ILE A 343 -14.14 11.32 20.39
CA ILE A 343 -14.37 12.73 20.75
C ILE A 343 -15.61 12.83 21.65
N HIS A 344 -16.72 12.20 21.27
CA HIS A 344 -17.94 12.18 22.10
C HIS A 344 -17.65 11.63 23.50
N ARG A 345 -16.98 10.48 23.60
CA ARG A 345 -16.58 9.88 24.89
C ARG A 345 -15.76 10.84 25.75
N LYS A 346 -14.84 11.59 25.14
CA LYS A 346 -14.00 12.55 25.85
C LYS A 346 -14.77 13.82 26.27
N ILE A 347 -15.79 14.23 25.54
CA ILE A 347 -16.71 15.31 25.93
C ILE A 347 -17.55 14.89 27.13
N GLU A 348 -18.14 13.69 27.11
CA GLU A 348 -18.91 13.15 28.23
C GLU A 348 -18.05 13.02 29.50
N ALA A 349 -16.78 12.63 29.33
CA ALA A 349 -15.79 12.59 30.40
C ALA A 349 -15.28 13.98 30.84
N LYS A 350 -15.81 15.08 30.29
CA LYS A 350 -15.42 16.48 30.56
C LYS A 350 -13.92 16.76 30.32
N SER A 351 -13.30 15.99 29.44
CA SER A 351 -11.89 16.12 29.06
C SER A 351 -11.66 16.90 27.75
N LEU A 352 -12.77 17.25 27.08
CA LEU A 352 -12.86 18.15 25.94
C LEU A 352 -14.05 19.08 26.12
N ASN A 353 -13.95 20.25 25.52
CA ASN A 353 -15.07 21.19 25.41
C ASN A 353 -16.23 20.58 24.59
N ASN A 354 -17.46 21.03 24.83
CA ASN A 354 -18.65 20.64 24.06
C ASN A 354 -19.03 21.73 23.01
N GLU A 355 -18.07 22.57 22.63
CA GLU A 355 -18.25 23.64 21.66
C GLU A 355 -16.95 23.91 20.91
N GLY A 356 -17.02 24.63 19.79
CA GLY A 356 -15.85 25.02 19.01
C GLY A 356 -15.88 24.49 17.58
N ASN A 357 -14.71 24.29 16.98
CA ASN A 357 -14.57 23.87 15.59
C ASN A 357 -13.84 22.53 15.50
N LEU A 358 -14.46 21.55 14.85
CA LEU A 358 -13.88 20.25 14.55
C LEU A 358 -13.62 20.19 13.05
N ILE A 359 -12.37 19.94 12.66
CA ILE A 359 -12.01 19.73 11.25
C ILE A 359 -11.51 18.30 11.08
N LEU A 360 -12.19 17.54 10.23
CA LEU A 360 -11.87 16.16 9.87
C LEU A 360 -11.23 16.13 8.48
N TYR A 361 -10.02 15.60 8.38
CA TYR A 361 -9.28 15.40 7.15
C TYR A 361 -9.33 13.92 6.77
N THR A 362 -9.81 13.61 5.57
CA THR A 362 -9.91 12.23 5.08
C THR A 362 -9.29 12.10 3.70
N LYS A 363 -8.74 10.93 3.40
CA LYS A 363 -8.24 10.67 2.04
C LYS A 363 -9.38 10.59 1.03
N HIS A 364 -10.37 9.77 1.35
CA HIS A 364 -11.59 9.64 0.55
C HIS A 364 -12.71 10.42 1.20
N GLU A 365 -13.59 10.96 0.38
CA GLU A 365 -14.86 11.50 0.82
C GLU A 365 -15.58 10.47 1.70
N PRO A 366 -16.15 10.88 2.84
CA PRO A 366 -16.90 9.98 3.70
C PRO A 366 -17.98 9.24 2.93
N CYS A 367 -18.13 7.95 3.20
CA CYS A 367 -19.23 7.19 2.62
C CYS A 367 -20.58 7.71 3.18
N PRO A 368 -21.71 7.37 2.53
CA PRO A 368 -23.04 7.74 3.03
C PRO A 368 -23.29 7.37 4.50
N SER A 369 -22.81 6.21 4.97
CA SER A 369 -22.92 5.86 6.40
C SER A 369 -22.08 6.78 7.30
N CYS A 370 -20.90 7.20 6.88
CA CYS A 370 -20.07 8.12 7.66
C CYS A 370 -20.70 9.51 7.74
N TYR A 371 -21.30 9.99 6.64
CA TYR A 371 -22.08 11.24 6.68
C TYR A 371 -23.26 11.17 7.63
N TYR A 372 -23.93 10.02 7.72
CA TYR A 372 -25.00 9.84 8.71
C TYR A 372 -24.48 9.84 10.15
N VAL A 373 -23.29 9.28 10.40
CA VAL A 373 -22.62 9.37 11.71
C VAL A 373 -22.25 10.82 12.04
N ILE A 374 -21.70 11.56 11.07
CA ILE A 374 -21.38 12.99 11.21
C ILE A 374 -22.63 13.80 11.56
N HIS A 375 -23.75 13.53 10.88
CA HIS A 375 -25.03 14.17 11.20
C HIS A 375 -25.45 13.91 12.64
N GLN A 376 -25.46 12.64 13.09
CA GLN A 376 -25.82 12.30 14.46
C GLN A 376 -24.91 13.01 15.49
N PHE A 377 -23.61 13.13 15.19
CA PHE A 377 -22.68 13.88 16.03
C PHE A 377 -23.04 15.37 16.10
N CYS A 378 -23.36 16.00 14.95
CA CYS A 378 -23.76 17.42 14.90
C CYS A 378 -25.05 17.68 15.70
N GLU A 379 -26.04 16.79 15.60
CA GLU A 379 -27.29 16.89 16.38
C GLU A 379 -27.02 16.74 17.89
N LYS A 380 -26.12 15.82 18.26
CA LYS A 380 -25.76 15.59 19.67
C LYS A 380 -24.94 16.75 20.26
N HIS A 381 -24.12 17.40 19.44
CA HIS A 381 -23.21 18.47 19.83
C HIS A 381 -23.41 19.73 18.96
N PRO A 382 -24.55 20.44 19.10
CA PRO A 382 -24.93 21.52 18.18
C PRO A 382 -24.03 22.76 18.24
N LYS A 383 -23.25 22.91 19.31
CA LYS A 383 -22.27 24.00 19.46
C LYS A 383 -20.91 23.70 18.82
N ILE A 384 -20.72 22.50 18.26
CA ILE A 384 -19.50 22.11 17.54
C ILE A 384 -19.74 22.29 16.04
N LYS A 385 -18.99 23.19 15.42
CA LYS A 385 -18.98 23.39 13.96
C LYS A 385 -18.07 22.35 13.32
N VAL A 386 -18.66 21.40 12.60
CA VAL A 386 -17.93 20.31 11.93
C VAL A 386 -17.62 20.70 10.48
N LYS A 387 -16.37 20.50 10.07
CA LYS A 387 -15.92 20.55 8.68
C LYS A 387 -15.24 19.26 8.29
N VAL A 388 -15.47 18.77 7.08
CA VAL A 388 -14.86 17.56 6.54
C VAL A 388 -14.14 17.88 5.23
N LYS A 389 -12.83 17.73 5.22
CA LYS A 389 -11.96 18.00 4.07
C LYS A 389 -11.45 16.69 3.48
N TYR A 390 -11.70 16.46 2.19
CA TYR A 390 -11.31 15.21 1.52
C TYR A 390 -10.53 15.40 0.22
N SER A 391 -9.70 14.41 -0.14
CA SER A 391 -8.83 14.48 -1.34
C SER A 391 -9.39 13.82 -2.59
N LYS A 392 -10.19 12.76 -2.45
CA LYS A 392 -10.78 11.99 -3.56
C LYS A 392 -12.26 11.78 -3.32
N LYS A 393 -13.08 11.79 -4.36
CA LYS A 393 -14.51 11.50 -4.18
C LYS A 393 -14.72 10.04 -3.85
N TYR A 394 -15.86 9.77 -3.24
CA TYR A 394 -16.23 8.39 -2.94
C TYR A 394 -16.60 7.65 -4.23
N GLY A 395 -15.96 6.49 -4.48
CA GLY A 395 -16.22 5.66 -5.66
C GLY A 395 -15.30 5.92 -6.87
N GLU A 396 -14.43 6.93 -6.80
CA GLU A 396 -13.25 7.10 -7.67
C GLU A 396 -12.06 6.27 -7.17
#